data_AF-A0A9E2KDW5-F1
#
_entry.id   AF-A0A9E2KDW5-F1
#
_cell.length_a   1.000
_cell.length_b   1.000
_cell.length_c   1.000
_cell.angle_alpha   90.00
_cell.angle_beta   90.00
_cell.angle_gamma   90.00
#
_symmetry.space_group_name_H-M   'P 1'
#
loop_
_entity.id
_entity.type
_entity.pdbx_description
1 polymer ?
#
loop_
_entity_poly.entity_id
_entity_poly.type
_entity_poly.pdbx_seq_one_letter_code
_entity_poly.pdbx_strand_id
1 'polypeptide(L)'
;MNKELLISISPYVQKYYINEKFKDLPEDIKETLRAKLAVIAEKSNAIISLGFNESSDVYMEYKYEDLSYMDEIGIELRMKKFQKEEEELLKAIKTWYIIYHTPNGEMLREIVLLQSKGKQKDEIKEILLTKFGKEHETFISVLLEDE
;
A
#
# COMPACT_ATOMS: atom_id res chain seq x y z
N MET A 1 6.65 2.65 -16.14
CA MET A 1 6.78 2.52 -14.68
C MET A 1 5.37 2.43 -14.11
N ASN A 2 5.00 1.28 -13.53
CA ASN A 2 3.65 1.00 -13.02
C ASN A 2 3.54 1.48 -11.57
N LYS A 3 2.90 2.62 -11.35
CA LYS A 3 2.43 3.04 -10.03
C LYS A 3 0.96 2.67 -9.88
N GLU A 4 0.58 2.19 -8.72
CA GLU A 4 -0.83 1.94 -8.39
C GLU A 4 -1.35 3.05 -7.49
N LEU A 5 -2.32 3.82 -7.97
CA LEU A 5 -2.93 4.90 -7.21
C LEU A 5 -3.92 4.33 -6.19
N LEU A 6 -3.76 4.64 -4.90
CA LEU A 6 -4.72 4.29 -3.85
C LEU A 6 -5.78 5.38 -3.69
N ILE A 7 -5.33 6.61 -3.40
CA ILE A 7 -6.20 7.76 -3.17
C ILE A 7 -5.61 9.02 -3.79
N SER A 8 -6.46 9.87 -4.35
CA SER A 8 -6.10 11.21 -4.82
C SER A 8 -7.13 12.23 -4.37
N ILE A 9 -6.68 13.40 -3.93
CA ILE A 9 -7.53 14.47 -3.43
C ILE A 9 -7.22 15.75 -4.18
N SER A 10 -8.27 16.37 -4.73
CA SER A 10 -8.16 17.66 -5.42
C SER A 10 -8.89 18.74 -4.64
N PRO A 11 -8.18 19.79 -4.19
CA PRO A 11 -8.80 20.94 -3.53
C PRO A 11 -9.54 21.83 -4.54
N TYR A 12 -9.13 21.83 -5.81
CA TYR A 12 -9.71 22.65 -6.88
C TYR A 12 -11.15 22.28 -7.20
N VAL A 13 -11.48 20.98 -7.18
CA VAL A 13 -12.83 20.48 -7.43
C VAL A 13 -13.52 19.95 -6.17
N GLN A 14 -12.87 20.08 -5.01
CA GLN A 14 -13.37 19.61 -3.70
C GLN A 14 -13.84 18.15 -3.71
N LYS A 15 -13.07 17.28 -4.39
CA LYS A 15 -13.38 15.85 -4.56
C LYS A 15 -12.15 15.00 -4.28
N TYR A 16 -12.42 13.74 -4.00
CA TYR A 16 -11.41 12.70 -3.87
C TYR A 16 -11.78 11.49 -4.74
N TYR A 17 -10.78 10.70 -5.08
CA TYR A 17 -10.89 9.43 -5.77
C TYR A 17 -10.18 8.36 -4.95
N ILE A 18 -10.82 7.21 -4.74
CA ILE A 18 -10.21 5.99 -4.21
C ILE A 18 -10.33 4.93 -5.29
N ASN A 19 -9.25 4.19 -5.52
CA ASN A 19 -9.23 3.15 -6.54
C ASN A 19 -9.98 1.89 -6.08
N GLU A 20 -10.93 1.44 -6.90
CA GLU A 20 -11.78 0.27 -6.65
C GLU A 20 -11.01 -1.03 -6.41
N LYS A 21 -9.76 -1.13 -6.90
CA LYS A 21 -8.86 -2.26 -6.59
C LYS A 21 -8.65 -2.43 -5.08
N PHE A 22 -8.76 -1.35 -4.31
CA PHE A 22 -8.47 -1.28 -2.88
C PHE A 22 -9.72 -1.04 -2.03
N LYS A 23 -10.90 -1.39 -2.55
CA LYS A 23 -12.19 -1.20 -1.85
C LYS A 23 -12.29 -1.99 -0.54
N ASP A 24 -11.53 -3.07 -0.44
CA ASP A 24 -11.41 -3.97 0.70
C ASP A 24 -10.49 -3.43 1.81
N LEU A 25 -9.77 -2.33 1.57
CA LEU A 25 -9.11 -1.60 2.64
C LEU A 25 -10.18 -1.10 3.65
N PRO A 26 -9.97 -1.27 4.97
CA PRO A 26 -10.95 -0.87 5.98
C PRO A 26 -11.40 0.59 5.83
N GLU A 27 -12.69 0.85 6.07
CA GLU A 27 -13.28 2.17 5.85
C GLU A 27 -12.62 3.23 6.73
N ASP A 28 -12.37 2.92 7.99
CA ASP A 28 -11.74 3.79 8.98
C ASP A 28 -10.35 4.30 8.51
N ILE A 29 -9.61 3.42 7.82
CA ILE A 29 -8.30 3.74 7.24
C ILE A 29 -8.46 4.65 6.02
N LYS A 30 -9.43 4.36 5.14
CA LYS A 30 -9.74 5.21 3.97
C LYS A 30 -10.19 6.60 4.41
N GLU A 31 -11.04 6.69 5.42
CA GLU A 31 -11.50 7.96 5.99
C GLU A 31 -10.36 8.75 6.64
N THR A 32 -9.49 8.08 7.40
CA THR A 32 -8.31 8.71 8.02
C THR A 32 -7.36 9.27 6.97
N LEU A 33 -7.04 8.49 5.93
CA LEU A 33 -6.22 8.96 4.80
C LEU A 33 -6.88 10.15 4.11
N ARG A 34 -8.17 10.04 3.79
CA ARG A 34 -8.92 11.12 3.14
C ARG A 34 -8.85 12.41 3.96
N ALA A 35 -9.16 12.35 5.25
CA ALA A 35 -9.17 13.54 6.11
C ALA A 35 -7.79 14.20 6.20
N LYS A 36 -6.72 13.41 6.43
CA LYS A 36 -5.37 13.95 6.59
C LYS A 36 -4.79 14.50 5.28
N LEU A 37 -4.96 13.76 4.17
CA LEU A 37 -4.48 14.21 2.87
C LEU A 37 -5.27 15.44 2.36
N ALA A 38 -6.56 15.57 2.70
CA ALA A 38 -7.36 16.75 2.36
C ALA A 38 -6.81 18.01 3.02
N VAL A 39 -6.40 17.93 4.29
CA VAL A 39 -5.77 19.06 4.99
C VAL A 39 -4.47 19.51 4.30
N ILE A 40 -3.66 18.57 3.80
CA ILE A 40 -2.45 18.90 3.05
C ILE A 40 -2.83 19.55 1.71
N ALA A 41 -3.77 18.96 0.99
CA ALA A 41 -4.23 19.43 -0.32
C ALA A 41 -4.77 20.87 -0.25
N GLU A 42 -5.67 21.14 0.70
CA GLU A 42 -6.28 22.45 0.90
C GLU A 42 -5.25 23.51 1.30
N LYS A 43 -4.40 23.21 2.30
CA LYS A 43 -3.43 24.20 2.78
C LYS A 43 -2.33 24.48 1.76
N SER A 44 -2.04 23.55 0.86
CA SER A 44 -1.00 23.70 -0.17
C SER A 44 -1.58 24.06 -1.53
N ASN A 45 -2.89 24.16 -1.67
CA ASN A 45 -3.60 24.35 -2.94
C ASN A 45 -3.04 23.44 -4.05
N ALA A 46 -2.86 22.15 -3.75
CA ALA A 46 -2.27 21.17 -4.64
C ALA A 46 -3.07 19.87 -4.57
N ILE A 47 -3.12 19.13 -5.69
CA ILE A 47 -3.62 17.76 -5.70
C ILE A 47 -2.61 16.89 -4.96
N ILE A 48 -3.08 16.06 -4.04
CA ILE A 48 -2.25 15.10 -3.29
C ILE A 48 -2.67 13.69 -3.66
N SER A 49 -1.70 12.85 -4.02
CA SER A 49 -1.90 11.45 -4.36
C SER A 49 -1.04 10.55 -3.49
N LEU A 50 -1.60 9.41 -3.09
CA LEU A 50 -0.92 8.36 -2.33
C LEU A 50 -1.21 7.01 -3.00
N GLY A 51 -0.21 6.14 -3.05
CA GLY A 51 -0.34 4.83 -3.70
C GLY A 51 0.87 3.93 -3.47
N PHE A 52 1.04 2.91 -4.31
CA PHE A 52 2.13 1.93 -4.23
C PHE A 52 3.02 1.99 -5.47
N ASN A 53 4.34 1.91 -5.25
CA ASN A 53 5.32 1.83 -6.33
C ASN A 53 5.59 0.36 -6.72
N GLU A 54 6.47 0.14 -7.69
CA GLU A 54 6.85 -1.19 -8.19
C GLU A 54 7.49 -2.08 -7.11
N SER A 55 8.14 -1.46 -6.11
CA SER A 55 8.73 -2.14 -4.95
C SER A 55 7.70 -2.42 -3.84
N SER A 56 6.41 -2.17 -4.08
CA SER A 56 5.34 -2.27 -3.08
C SER A 56 5.48 -1.31 -1.89
N ASP A 57 6.27 -0.24 -2.02
CA ASP A 57 6.36 0.83 -1.03
C ASP A 57 5.28 1.87 -1.27
N VAL A 58 4.83 2.50 -0.18
CA VAL A 58 3.91 3.63 -0.26
C VAL A 58 4.64 4.85 -0.79
N TYR A 59 4.12 5.44 -1.88
CA TYR A 59 4.57 6.74 -2.37
C TYR A 59 3.52 7.81 -2.08
N MET A 60 3.99 9.05 -2.03
CA MET A 60 3.13 10.22 -2.08
C MET A 60 3.68 11.18 -3.13
N GLU A 61 2.79 11.82 -3.86
CA GLU A 61 3.12 12.83 -4.86
C GLU A 61 2.10 13.96 -4.84
N TYR A 62 2.46 15.08 -5.45
CA TYR A 62 1.60 16.23 -5.56
C TYR A 62 1.64 16.84 -6.96
N LYS A 63 0.59 17.59 -7.30
CA LYS A 63 0.51 18.34 -8.55
C LYS A 63 -0.24 19.65 -8.34
N TYR A 64 0.34 20.74 -8.84
CA TYR A 64 -0.35 22.02 -8.95
C TYR A 64 -1.11 22.08 -10.29
N GLU A 65 -2.35 22.55 -10.27
CA GLU A 65 -3.06 22.97 -11.49
C GLU A 65 -2.80 24.45 -11.79
N ASP A 66 -2.62 25.27 -10.75
CA ASP A 66 -2.23 26.68 -10.86
C ASP A 66 -0.86 26.91 -10.20
N LEU A 67 0.14 27.28 -11.02
CA LEU A 67 1.51 27.53 -10.59
C LEU A 67 1.66 28.80 -9.75
N SER A 68 0.66 29.69 -9.73
CA SER A 68 0.68 30.94 -8.95
C SER A 68 0.68 30.68 -7.43
N TYR A 69 0.22 29.50 -7.01
CA TYR A 69 0.14 29.07 -5.62
C TYR A 69 1.23 28.06 -5.23
N MET A 70 2.26 27.90 -6.07
CA MET A 70 3.28 26.89 -5.89
C MET A 70 4.18 27.21 -4.68
N ASP A 71 4.13 26.33 -3.68
CA ASP A 71 5.05 26.31 -2.53
C ASP A 71 5.63 24.89 -2.37
N GLU A 72 6.63 24.57 -3.20
CA GLU A 72 7.28 23.25 -3.23
C GLU A 72 7.93 22.90 -1.87
N ILE A 73 8.55 23.87 -1.20
CA ILE A 73 9.19 23.64 0.09
C ILE A 73 8.14 23.37 1.16
N GLY A 74 7.07 24.16 1.22
CA GLY A 74 6.02 24.00 2.21
C GLY A 74 5.24 22.70 2.07
N ILE A 75 4.93 22.28 0.83
CA ILE A 75 4.27 21.00 0.59
C ILE A 75 5.18 19.81 0.95
N GLU A 76 6.47 19.86 0.60
CA GLU A 76 7.42 18.81 0.96
C GLU A 76 7.56 18.67 2.48
N LEU A 77 7.65 19.78 3.21
CA LEU A 77 7.71 19.76 4.68
C LEU A 77 6.45 19.15 5.30
N ARG A 78 5.27 19.44 4.74
CA ARG A 78 4.00 18.87 5.20
C ARG A 78 3.89 17.37 4.90
N MET A 79 4.31 16.95 3.72
CA MET A 79 4.34 15.52 3.36
C MET A 79 5.32 14.74 4.24
N LYS A 80 6.53 15.27 4.46
CA LYS A 80 7.51 14.67 5.38
C LYS A 80 6.97 14.59 6.81
N LYS A 81 6.28 15.63 7.26
CA LYS A 81 5.61 15.65 8.57
C LYS A 81 4.53 14.57 8.65
N PHE A 82 3.64 14.48 7.68
CA PHE A 82 2.62 13.44 7.59
C PHE A 82 3.25 12.04 7.58
N GLN A 83 4.27 11.80 6.76
CA GLN A 83 4.96 10.50 6.70
C GLN A 83 5.56 10.10 8.06
N LYS A 84 6.04 11.07 8.84
CA LYS A 84 6.57 10.84 10.18
C LYS A 84 5.49 10.62 11.22
N GLU A 85 4.43 11.44 11.23
CA GLU A 85 3.33 11.33 12.19
C GLU A 85 2.48 10.08 11.95
N GLU A 86 2.36 9.65 10.71
CA GLU A 86 1.56 8.50 10.26
C GLU A 86 2.41 7.28 9.91
N GLU A 87 3.62 7.18 10.44
CA GLU A 87 4.56 6.11 10.08
C GLU A 87 3.94 4.71 10.30
N GLU A 88 3.26 4.50 11.42
CA GLU A 88 2.58 3.24 11.73
C GLU A 88 1.43 2.94 10.77
N LEU A 89 0.63 3.95 10.44
CA LEU A 89 -0.46 3.85 9.48
C LEU A 89 0.07 3.47 8.09
N LEU A 90 1.11 4.14 7.61
CA LEU A 90 1.73 3.87 6.31
C LEU A 90 2.39 2.49 6.27
N LYS A 91 3.02 2.05 7.38
CA LYS A 91 3.51 0.67 7.52
C LYS A 91 2.38 -0.35 7.46
N ALA A 92 1.26 -0.11 8.16
CA ALA A 92 0.11 -1.00 8.13
C ALA A 92 -0.48 -1.12 6.72
N ILE A 93 -0.64 0.00 6.01
CA ILE A 93 -1.11 0.04 4.63
C ILE A 93 -0.15 -0.70 3.70
N LYS A 94 1.16 -0.50 3.85
CA LYS A 94 2.18 -1.23 3.09
C LYS A 94 2.06 -2.74 3.33
N THR A 95 2.00 -3.18 4.58
CA THR A 95 1.89 -4.59 4.94
C THR A 95 0.61 -5.21 4.38
N TRP A 96 -0.52 -4.51 4.52
CA TRP A 96 -1.78 -4.93 3.92
C TRP A 96 -1.65 -5.11 2.41
N TYR A 97 -1.06 -4.14 1.71
CA TYR A 97 -0.86 -4.23 0.26
C TYR A 97 0.00 -5.43 -0.13
N ILE A 98 1.12 -5.65 0.56
CA ILE A 98 2.00 -6.81 0.33
C ILE A 98 1.20 -8.11 0.50
N ILE A 99 0.44 -8.26 1.59
CA ILE A 99 -0.28 -9.49 1.91
C ILE A 99 -1.41 -9.79 0.92
N TYR A 100 -2.18 -8.76 0.52
CA TYR A 100 -3.42 -8.96 -0.24
C TYR A 100 -3.29 -8.72 -1.74
N HIS A 101 -2.29 -7.96 -2.19
CA HIS A 101 -2.15 -7.53 -3.59
C HIS A 101 -0.84 -7.95 -4.25
N THR A 102 0.00 -8.78 -3.61
CA THR A 102 1.23 -9.32 -4.23
C THR A 102 1.23 -10.86 -4.24
N PRO A 103 1.91 -11.51 -5.22
CA PRO A 103 2.05 -12.96 -5.25
C PRO A 103 2.73 -13.53 -3.99
N ASN A 104 3.74 -12.81 -3.47
CA ASN A 104 4.45 -13.21 -2.25
C ASN A 104 3.52 -13.21 -1.02
N GLY A 105 2.63 -12.24 -0.92
CA GLY A 105 1.60 -12.20 0.13
C GLY A 105 0.56 -13.29 -0.02
N GLU A 106 0.17 -13.65 -1.25
CA GLU A 106 -0.74 -14.77 -1.49
C GLU A 106 -0.13 -16.10 -1.01
N MET A 107 1.15 -16.35 -1.33
CA MET A 107 1.87 -17.53 -0.84
C MET A 107 1.89 -17.58 0.69
N LEU A 108 2.21 -16.46 1.35
CA LEU A 108 2.20 -16.39 2.82
C LEU A 108 0.83 -16.75 3.41
N ARG A 109 -0.25 -16.21 2.85
CA ARG A 109 -1.61 -16.51 3.32
C ARG A 109 -1.96 -17.98 3.15
N GLU A 110 -1.58 -18.58 2.03
CA GLU A 110 -1.79 -20.01 1.76
C GLU A 110 -1.01 -20.89 2.74
N ILE A 111 0.25 -20.56 3.04
CA ILE A 111 1.06 -21.25 4.07
C ILE A 111 0.33 -21.23 5.41
N VAL A 112 -0.06 -20.04 5.89
CA VAL A 112 -0.75 -19.88 7.18
C VAL A 112 -2.07 -20.68 7.21
N LEU A 113 -2.84 -20.66 6.12
CA LEU A 113 -4.08 -21.43 6.01
C LEU A 113 -3.82 -22.95 6.07
N LEU A 114 -2.83 -23.46 5.36
CA LEU A 114 -2.52 -24.89 5.32
C LEU A 114 -1.94 -25.37 6.66
N GLN A 115 -1.11 -24.55 7.32
CA GLN A 115 -0.65 -24.81 8.68
C GLN A 115 -1.81 -24.85 9.68
N SER A 116 -2.77 -23.92 9.59
CA SER A 116 -3.96 -23.91 10.46
C SER A 116 -4.82 -25.17 10.31
N LYS A 117 -4.73 -25.85 9.16
CA LYS A 117 -5.39 -27.13 8.88
C LYS A 117 -4.56 -28.35 9.31
N GLY A 118 -3.40 -28.15 9.94
CA GLY A 118 -2.53 -29.21 10.43
C GLY A 118 -1.70 -29.92 9.36
N LYS A 119 -1.53 -29.33 8.17
CA LYS A 119 -0.68 -29.93 7.12
C LYS A 119 0.80 -29.85 7.49
N GLN A 120 1.57 -30.85 7.09
CA GLN A 120 3.01 -30.90 7.34
C GLN A 120 3.77 -29.99 6.36
N LYS A 121 4.96 -29.51 6.76
CA LYS A 121 5.79 -28.58 5.98
C LYS A 121 6.07 -29.09 4.55
N ASP A 122 6.42 -30.37 4.40
CA ASP A 122 6.69 -30.98 3.09
C ASP A 122 5.46 -30.99 2.17
N GLU A 123 4.29 -31.31 2.73
CA GLU A 123 3.02 -31.29 2.00
C GLU A 123 2.66 -29.86 1.55
N ILE A 124 2.86 -28.86 2.43
CA ILE A 124 2.62 -27.45 2.10
C ILE A 124 3.53 -26.99 0.97
N LYS A 125 4.82 -27.35 1.03
CA LYS A 125 5.80 -27.02 0.00
C LYS A 125 5.39 -27.59 -1.35
N GLU A 126 4.98 -28.86 -1.41
CA GLU A 126 4.52 -29.50 -2.66
C GLU A 126 3.28 -28.81 -3.26
N ILE A 127 2.29 -28.48 -2.43
CA ILE A 127 1.07 -27.77 -2.86
C ILE A 127 1.42 -26.40 -3.46
N LEU A 128 2.29 -25.64 -2.78
CA LEU A 128 2.65 -24.29 -3.22
C LEU A 128 3.49 -24.29 -4.48
N LEU A 129 4.45 -25.20 -4.61
CA LEU A 129 5.25 -25.34 -5.83
C LEU A 129 4.38 -25.74 -7.04
N THR A 130 3.33 -26.53 -6.79
CA THR A 130 2.35 -26.89 -7.83
C THR A 130 1.48 -25.69 -8.23
N LYS A 131 1.08 -24.86 -7.27
CA LYS A 131 0.19 -23.71 -7.49
C LYS A 131 0.91 -22.48 -8.09
N PHE A 132 2.09 -22.15 -7.56
CA PHE A 132 2.80 -20.92 -7.87
C PHE A 132 4.01 -21.13 -8.80
N GLY A 133 4.49 -22.37 -8.96
CA GLY A 133 5.65 -22.68 -9.78
C GLY A 133 6.93 -22.90 -8.97
N LYS A 134 7.92 -23.51 -9.63
CA LYS A 134 9.19 -23.92 -9.00
C LYS A 134 10.15 -22.75 -8.77
N GLU A 135 9.98 -21.66 -9.49
CA GLU A 135 10.75 -20.41 -9.34
C GLU A 135 10.63 -19.80 -7.94
N HIS A 136 9.56 -20.13 -7.20
CA HIS A 136 9.32 -19.63 -5.85
C HIS A 136 9.84 -20.57 -4.75
N GLU A 137 10.54 -21.66 -5.08
CA GLU A 137 11.00 -22.65 -4.11
C GLU A 137 11.84 -22.05 -2.99
N THR A 138 12.80 -21.19 -3.32
CA THR A 138 13.65 -20.52 -2.33
C THR A 138 12.81 -19.70 -1.36
N PHE A 139 11.87 -18.91 -1.87
CA PHE A 139 11.02 -18.05 -1.04
C PHE A 139 10.10 -18.88 -0.13
N ILE A 140 9.47 -19.93 -0.68
CA ILE A 140 8.60 -20.84 0.08
C ILE A 140 9.39 -21.57 1.18
N SER A 141 10.61 -22.03 0.87
CA SER A 141 11.44 -22.75 1.84
C SER A 141 11.83 -21.84 3.00
N VAL A 142 12.26 -20.59 2.72
CA VAL A 142 12.55 -19.60 3.76
C VAL A 142 11.35 -19.36 4.67
N LEU A 143 10.13 -19.22 4.12
CA LEU A 143 8.92 -19.01 4.92
C LEU A 143 8.50 -20.22 5.77
N LEU A 144 8.90 -21.44 5.40
CA LEU A 144 8.58 -22.67 6.13
C LEU A 144 9.67 -23.07 7.15
N GLU A 145 10.88 -22.53 7.00
CA GLU A 145 12.07 -22.84 7.80
C GLU A 145 12.25 -21.96 9.05
N ASP A 146 11.50 -20.86 9.19
CA ASP A 146 11.49 -20.07 10.42
C ASP A 146 10.82 -20.87 11.57
N GLU A 147 11.66 -21.57 12.35
CA GLU A 147 11.42 -22.10 13.70
C GLU A 147 12.15 -21.28 14.77
#